data_AF-A0AAD4H5Q1-F1
#
_entry.id   AF-A0AAD4H5Q1-F1
#
_cell.length_a   1.000
_cell.length_b   1.000
_cell.length_c   1.000
_cell.angle_alpha   90.00
_cell.angle_beta   90.00
_cell.angle_gamma   90.00
#
_symmetry.space_group_name_H-M   'P 1'
#
loop_
_entity.id
_entity.type
_entity.pdbx_description
1 polymer ?
#
loop_
_entity_poly.entity_id
_entity_poly.type
_entity_poly.pdbx_seq_one_letter_code
_entity_poly.pdbx_strand_id
1 'polypeptide(L)'
;MKASSTAVGQFVRRRIPILSWLVSNPGYDWKNDLTQDLFAGVTISAVIIPQSMAYAMLASLPAVHGLYTSLVPTALYAVLGTSKHMSTGTFAITSLLLGQFAHKVLSDQGFVHDLLPDGEYQRRYLPTCLMLTAVVGGVQILLSMARLGRWTSRHLLPTALVSGFNTASAFHIGTHQLKHWLGMKPPREGGVFSMIRTWIWI
;
A
#
# COMPACT_ATOMS: atom_id res chain seq x y z
N MET A 1 11.48 35.61 -32.26
CA MET A 1 10.84 35.36 -30.95
C MET A 1 10.00 34.07 -31.02
N LYS A 2 10.53 32.92 -30.57
CA LYS A 2 9.85 31.60 -30.65
C LYS A 2 10.12 30.72 -29.41
N ALA A 3 10.33 31.33 -28.25
CA ALA A 3 10.83 30.65 -27.05
C ALA A 3 9.80 30.47 -25.90
N SER A 4 8.59 31.05 -26.00
CA SER A 4 7.62 31.01 -24.90
C SER A 4 6.67 29.79 -24.94
N SER A 5 6.32 29.30 -26.14
CA SER A 5 5.41 28.15 -26.33
C SER A 5 5.92 26.82 -25.76
N THR A 6 7.24 26.67 -25.62
CA THR A 6 7.87 25.40 -25.21
C THR A 6 7.92 25.23 -23.69
N ALA A 7 7.96 26.34 -22.94
CA ALA A 7 8.09 26.34 -21.48
C ALA A 7 6.82 25.85 -20.78
N VAL A 8 5.65 26.29 -21.26
CA VAL A 8 4.34 25.86 -20.72
C VAL A 8 4.10 24.38 -21.03
N GLY A 9 4.42 23.93 -22.25
CA GLY A 9 4.33 22.52 -22.64
C GLY A 9 5.25 21.61 -21.82
N GLN A 10 6.47 22.05 -21.51
CA GLN A 10 7.39 21.32 -20.62
C GLN A 10 6.95 21.34 -19.15
N PHE A 11 6.36 22.44 -18.67
CA PHE A 11 5.83 22.54 -17.30
C PHE A 11 4.63 21.61 -17.08
N VAL A 12 3.70 21.57 -18.03
CA VAL A 12 2.53 20.67 -18.01
C VAL A 12 2.97 19.20 -18.11
N ARG A 13 3.92 18.88 -19.00
CA ARG A 13 4.50 17.52 -19.12
C ARG A 13 5.23 17.05 -17.86
N ARG A 14 5.84 17.95 -17.09
CA ARG A 14 6.46 17.63 -15.79
C ARG A 14 5.44 17.38 -14.68
N ARG A 15 4.23 17.92 -14.79
CA ARG A 15 3.17 17.80 -13.77
C ARG A 15 2.21 16.64 -14.02
N ILE A 16 2.04 16.23 -15.28
CA ILE A 16 1.20 15.09 -15.67
C ILE A 16 2.06 14.10 -16.46
N PRO A 17 2.73 13.15 -15.78
CA PRO A 17 3.69 12.26 -16.41
C PRO A 17 3.07 11.29 -17.42
N ILE A 18 1.75 11.06 -17.36
CA ILE A 18 1.08 10.23 -18.37
C ILE A 18 1.28 10.76 -19.79
N LEU A 19 1.25 12.09 -19.95
CA LEU A 19 1.48 12.74 -21.24
C LEU A 19 2.93 12.62 -21.72
N SER A 20 3.86 12.34 -20.80
CA SER A 20 5.28 12.20 -21.12
C SER A 20 5.60 10.84 -21.74
N TRP A 21 4.90 9.77 -21.40
CA TRP A 21 5.12 8.46 -22.03
C TRP A 21 4.11 8.15 -23.13
N LEU A 22 2.87 8.65 -23.02
CA LEU A 22 1.83 8.41 -24.02
C LEU A 22 2.02 9.26 -25.30
N VAL A 23 2.47 10.52 -25.16
CA VAL A 23 2.51 11.51 -26.26
C VAL A 23 3.94 11.85 -26.71
N SER A 24 5.00 11.48 -25.97
CA SER A 24 6.37 11.84 -26.34
C SER A 24 6.99 10.86 -27.32
N ASN A 25 7.40 11.36 -28.49
CA ASN A 25 8.09 10.62 -29.56
C ASN A 25 9.27 9.78 -29.00
N PRO A 26 9.28 8.44 -29.14
CA PRO A 26 8.56 7.62 -30.14
C PRO A 26 7.05 7.41 -29.92
N GLY A 27 6.49 7.82 -28.78
CA GLY A 27 5.08 7.61 -28.43
C GLY A 27 4.81 6.15 -28.06
N TYR A 28 3.62 5.87 -27.51
CA TYR A 28 3.18 4.52 -27.19
C TYR A 28 2.87 3.75 -28.49
N ASP A 29 3.48 2.57 -28.70
CA ASP A 29 3.22 1.75 -29.88
C ASP A 29 1.93 0.94 -29.69
N TRP A 30 0.80 1.55 -30.03
CA TRP A 30 -0.53 0.96 -29.88
C TRP A 30 -0.71 -0.41 -30.53
N LYS A 31 0.10 -0.78 -31.53
CA LYS A 31 -0.05 -2.07 -32.22
C LYS A 31 0.61 -3.21 -31.46
N ASN A 32 1.81 -2.97 -30.94
CA ASN A 32 2.60 -4.01 -30.26
C ASN A 32 2.37 -3.99 -28.74
N ASP A 33 2.36 -2.80 -28.12
CA ASP A 33 2.33 -2.66 -26.66
C ASP A 33 0.92 -2.90 -26.10
N LEU A 34 -0.15 -2.53 -26.83
CA LEU A 34 -1.52 -2.66 -26.33
C LEU A 34 -1.90 -4.11 -26.03
N THR A 35 -1.51 -5.04 -26.90
CA THR A 35 -1.81 -6.47 -26.70
C THR A 35 -1.01 -7.03 -25.53
N GLN A 36 0.27 -6.68 -25.42
CA GLN A 36 1.14 -7.10 -24.32
C GLN A 36 0.65 -6.54 -22.98
N ASP A 37 0.28 -5.26 -22.93
CA ASP A 37 -0.23 -4.59 -21.74
C ASP A 37 -1.61 -5.13 -21.33
N LEU A 38 -2.46 -5.52 -22.29
CA LEU A 38 -3.73 -6.16 -21.98
C LEU A 38 -3.53 -7.53 -21.31
N PHE A 39 -2.67 -8.39 -21.88
CA PHE A 39 -2.35 -9.68 -21.27
C PHE A 39 -1.66 -9.52 -19.91
N ALA A 40 -0.73 -8.57 -19.79
CA ALA A 40 -0.08 -8.25 -18.52
C ALA A 40 -1.10 -7.76 -17.49
N GLY A 41 -2.00 -6.85 -17.87
CA GLY A 41 -3.05 -6.30 -17.00
C GLY A 41 -4.02 -7.37 -16.51
N VAL A 42 -4.47 -8.28 -17.37
CA VAL A 42 -5.32 -9.42 -17.00
C VAL A 42 -4.58 -10.35 -16.02
N THR A 43 -3.32 -10.66 -16.30
CA THR A 43 -2.49 -11.52 -15.45
C THR A 43 -2.27 -10.90 -14.07
N ILE A 44 -1.92 -9.62 -14.00
CA ILE A 44 -1.73 -8.88 -12.75
C ILE A 44 -3.05 -8.80 -11.99
N SER A 45 -4.17 -8.55 -12.67
CA SER A 45 -5.50 -8.46 -12.05
C SER A 45 -5.90 -9.79 -11.39
N ALA A 46 -5.64 -10.92 -12.05
CA ALA A 46 -5.93 -12.25 -11.50
C ALA A 46 -5.19 -12.51 -10.19
N VAL A 47 -3.97 -11.95 -10.02
CA VAL A 47 -3.19 -12.07 -8.78
C VAL A 47 -3.61 -11.03 -7.74
N ILE A 48 -3.86 -9.79 -8.15
CA ILE A 48 -4.10 -8.68 -7.21
C ILE A 48 -5.46 -8.76 -6.52
N ILE A 49 -6.47 -9.35 -7.16
CA ILE A 49 -7.82 -9.52 -6.60
C ILE A 49 -7.77 -10.35 -5.31
N PRO A 50 -7.34 -11.64 -5.33
CA PRO A 50 -7.27 -12.44 -4.12
C PRO A 50 -6.25 -11.88 -3.11
N GLN A 51 -5.12 -11.34 -3.59
CA GLN A 51 -4.09 -10.77 -2.73
C GLN A 51 -4.61 -9.56 -1.92
N SER A 52 -5.31 -8.63 -2.57
CA SER A 52 -5.85 -7.44 -1.89
C SER A 52 -6.97 -7.77 -0.90
N MET A 53 -7.81 -8.75 -1.23
CA MET A 53 -8.83 -9.30 -0.31
C MET A 53 -8.19 -9.90 0.95
N ALA A 54 -7.14 -10.72 0.78
CA ALA A 54 -6.42 -11.32 1.89
C ALA A 54 -5.76 -10.25 2.78
N TYR A 55 -5.20 -9.19 2.19
CA TYR A 55 -4.57 -8.11 2.95
C TYR A 55 -5.57 -7.26 3.73
N ALA A 56 -6.77 -7.00 3.19
CA ALA A 56 -7.83 -6.38 3.98
C ALA A 56 -8.22 -7.22 5.20
N MET A 57 -8.28 -8.54 5.04
CA MET A 57 -8.56 -9.45 6.15
C MET A 57 -7.44 -9.46 7.21
N LEU A 58 -6.17 -9.32 6.82
CA LEU A 58 -5.06 -9.14 7.76
C LEU A 58 -5.23 -7.85 8.59
N ALA A 59 -5.73 -6.79 7.96
CA ALA A 59 -6.10 -5.55 8.63
C ALA A 59 -7.44 -5.64 9.40
N SER A 60 -8.02 -6.83 9.57
CA SER A 60 -9.34 -7.04 10.22
C SER A 60 -10.51 -6.29 9.57
N LEU A 61 -10.38 -5.96 8.28
CA LEU A 61 -11.42 -5.32 7.48
C LEU A 61 -12.12 -6.35 6.58
N PRO A 62 -13.38 -6.09 6.17
CA PRO A 62 -14.05 -6.91 5.16
C PRO A 62 -13.28 -6.87 3.84
N ALA A 63 -13.17 -8.02 3.17
CA ALA A 63 -12.38 -8.21 1.95
C ALA A 63 -12.66 -7.18 0.83
N VAL A 64 -13.90 -6.67 0.76
CA VAL A 64 -14.33 -5.65 -0.20
C VAL A 64 -13.47 -4.37 -0.11
N HIS A 65 -13.00 -4.00 1.08
CA HIS A 65 -12.14 -2.83 1.25
C HIS A 65 -10.78 -3.01 0.57
N GLY A 66 -10.29 -4.25 0.48
CA GLY A 66 -9.07 -4.59 -0.25
C GLY A 66 -9.19 -4.23 -1.73
N LEU A 67 -10.33 -4.55 -2.34
CA LEU A 67 -10.63 -4.24 -3.74
C LEU A 67 -10.68 -2.72 -3.99
N TYR A 68 -11.26 -1.95 -3.07
CA TYR A 68 -11.27 -0.48 -3.19
C TYR A 68 -9.85 0.08 -3.13
N THR A 69 -9.03 -0.42 -2.20
CA THR A 69 -7.66 0.04 -2.00
C THR A 69 -6.67 -0.45 -3.05
N SER A 70 -7.01 -1.45 -3.86
CA SER A 70 -6.19 -1.87 -5.02
C SER A 70 -6.61 -1.16 -6.30
N LEU A 71 -7.91 -0.89 -6.51
CA LEU A 71 -8.39 -0.23 -7.71
C LEU A 71 -8.08 1.28 -7.75
N VAL A 72 -8.47 2.01 -6.69
CA VAL A 72 -8.43 3.48 -6.70
C VAL A 72 -6.99 4.02 -6.77
N PRO A 73 -6.03 3.56 -5.96
CA PRO A 73 -4.65 4.05 -6.04
C PRO A 73 -3.97 3.67 -7.35
N THR A 74 -4.26 2.50 -7.91
CA THR A 74 -3.71 2.07 -9.20
C THR A 74 -4.22 2.95 -10.34
N ALA A 75 -5.52 3.28 -10.35
CA ALA A 75 -6.08 4.19 -11.34
C ALA A 75 -5.48 5.60 -11.23
N LEU A 76 -5.32 6.10 -10.00
CA LEU A 76 -4.64 7.38 -9.75
C LEU A 76 -3.17 7.36 -10.19
N TYR A 77 -2.46 6.27 -9.92
CA TYR A 77 -1.06 6.10 -10.30
C TYR A 77 -0.89 5.92 -11.82
N ALA A 78 -1.86 5.34 -12.53
CA ALA A 78 -1.82 5.29 -13.98
C ALA A 78 -1.78 6.70 -14.62
N VAL A 79 -2.47 7.67 -14.00
CA VAL A 79 -2.52 9.08 -14.46
C VAL A 79 -1.35 9.91 -13.96
N LEU A 80 -0.97 9.75 -12.70
CA LEU A 80 0.01 10.61 -12.02
C LEU A 80 1.41 9.99 -11.91
N GLY A 81 1.54 8.70 -12.19
CA GLY A 81 2.74 7.91 -11.98
C GLY A 81 3.83 8.20 -13.00
N THR A 82 5.07 8.21 -12.53
CA THR A 82 6.25 8.52 -13.34
C THR A 82 6.84 7.30 -14.06
N SER A 83 6.42 6.09 -13.69
CA SER A 83 6.93 4.84 -14.25
C SER A 83 5.80 4.02 -14.87
N LYS A 84 5.98 3.59 -16.12
CA LYS A 84 4.99 2.81 -16.90
C LYS A 84 4.80 1.37 -16.42
N HIS A 85 5.83 0.79 -15.79
CA HIS A 85 5.86 -0.63 -15.41
C HIS A 85 5.49 -0.88 -13.94
N MET A 86 5.26 0.19 -13.18
CA MET A 86 5.01 0.06 -11.74
C MET A 86 3.52 0.03 -11.46
N SER A 87 3.03 -1.10 -10.92
CA SER A 87 1.69 -1.16 -10.34
C SER A 87 1.78 -0.84 -8.86
N THR A 88 0.98 0.12 -8.41
CA THR A 88 0.75 0.33 -6.97
C THR A 88 -0.39 -0.57 -6.50
N GLY A 89 -0.49 -0.81 -5.20
CA GLY A 89 -1.50 -1.70 -4.65
C GLY A 89 -1.37 -1.86 -3.15
N THR A 90 -2.14 -2.80 -2.61
CA THR A 90 -2.12 -3.15 -1.19
C THR A 90 -0.85 -3.92 -0.83
N PHE A 91 -0.32 -3.70 0.38
CA PHE A 91 0.87 -4.40 0.87
C PHE A 91 0.59 -5.11 2.19
N ALA A 92 1.15 -6.31 2.38
CA ALA A 92 0.85 -7.16 3.53
C ALA A 92 1.20 -6.48 4.87
N ILE A 93 2.37 -5.86 4.95
CA ILE A 93 2.90 -5.27 6.18
C ILE A 93 2.11 -4.02 6.57
N THR A 94 1.82 -3.16 5.60
CA THR A 94 1.04 -1.95 5.87
C THR A 94 -0.36 -2.31 6.36
N SER A 95 -0.95 -3.39 5.83
CA SER A 95 -2.23 -3.92 6.26
C SER A 95 -2.17 -4.49 7.68
N LEU A 96 -1.12 -5.26 8.00
CA LEU A 96 -0.90 -5.77 9.36
C LEU A 96 -0.70 -4.63 10.37
N LEU A 97 0.14 -3.64 10.04
CA LEU A 97 0.43 -2.49 10.90
C LEU A 97 -0.81 -1.60 11.10
N LEU A 98 -1.57 -1.34 10.04
CA LEU A 98 -2.87 -0.66 10.13
C LEU A 98 -3.79 -1.39 11.10
N GLY A 99 -3.86 -2.72 10.96
CA GLY A 99 -4.67 -3.57 11.83
C GLY A 99 -4.25 -3.46 13.29
N GLN A 100 -2.97 -3.67 13.58
CA GLN A 100 -2.40 -3.60 14.93
C GLN A 100 -2.58 -2.23 15.57
N PHE A 101 -2.34 -1.14 14.82
CA PHE A 101 -2.47 0.20 15.34
C PHE A 101 -3.93 0.57 15.61
N ALA A 102 -4.84 0.26 14.67
CA ALA A 102 -6.26 0.53 14.86
C ALA A 102 -6.83 -0.23 16.07
N HIS A 103 -6.47 -1.51 16.23
CA HIS A 103 -6.86 -2.30 17.42
C HIS A 103 -6.29 -1.70 18.71
N LYS A 104 -5.02 -1.26 18.70
CA LYS A 104 -4.40 -0.62 19.86
C LYS A 104 -5.13 0.67 20.26
N VAL A 105 -5.42 1.55 19.29
CA VAL A 105 -6.12 2.82 19.56
C VAL A 105 -7.51 2.58 20.16
N LEU A 106 -8.27 1.63 19.64
CA LEU A 106 -9.58 1.28 20.20
C LEU A 106 -9.45 0.66 21.61
N SER A 107 -8.47 -0.23 21.80
CA SER A 107 -8.19 -0.84 23.11
C SER A 107 -7.81 0.20 24.16
N ASP A 108 -7.01 1.20 23.80
CA ASP A 108 -6.62 2.31 24.70
C ASP A 108 -7.83 3.19 25.09
N GLN A 109 -8.87 3.22 24.27
CA GLN A 109 -10.15 3.89 24.56
C GLN A 109 -11.13 3.01 25.35
N GLY A 110 -10.74 1.79 25.72
CA GLY A 110 -11.59 0.82 26.42
C GLY A 110 -12.54 0.03 25.51
N PHE A 111 -12.40 0.14 24.18
CA PHE A 111 -13.18 -0.62 23.21
C PHE A 111 -12.38 -1.84 22.74
N VAL A 112 -12.54 -2.94 23.45
CA VAL A 112 -12.09 -4.29 23.05
C VAL A 112 -13.11 -4.95 22.10
N HIS A 113 -12.77 -6.04 21.42
CA HIS A 113 -13.70 -6.70 20.50
C HIS A 113 -14.80 -7.52 21.23
N ASP A 114 -14.51 -8.04 22.43
CA ASP A 114 -15.35 -9.03 23.12
C ASP A 114 -16.44 -8.45 24.03
N LEU A 115 -16.45 -7.13 24.22
CA LEU A 115 -17.34 -6.41 25.15
C LEU A 115 -18.37 -5.50 24.45
N LEU A 116 -18.27 -5.34 23.13
CA LEU A 116 -19.22 -4.56 22.33
C LEU A 116 -20.21 -5.50 21.65
N PRO A 117 -21.49 -5.10 21.49
CA PRO A 117 -22.46 -5.79 20.65
C PRO A 117 -21.95 -6.01 19.22
N ASP A 118 -22.40 -7.10 18.59
CA ASP A 118 -22.01 -7.47 17.23
C ASP A 118 -22.16 -6.31 16.24
N GLY A 119 -21.06 -5.96 15.58
CA GLY A 119 -21.00 -4.90 14.57
C GLY A 119 -20.73 -3.49 15.09
N GLU A 120 -20.86 -3.22 16.40
CA GLU A 120 -20.55 -1.90 16.94
C GLU A 120 -19.03 -1.62 16.94
N TYR A 121 -18.23 -2.65 17.26
CA TYR A 121 -16.78 -2.60 17.12
C TYR A 121 -16.38 -2.18 15.69
N GLN A 122 -16.98 -2.83 14.69
CA GLN A 122 -16.68 -2.58 13.27
C GLN A 122 -17.04 -1.16 12.83
N ARG A 123 -18.13 -0.60 13.38
CA ARG A 123 -18.55 0.80 13.11
C ARG A 123 -17.54 1.83 13.62
N ARG A 124 -16.80 1.52 14.68
CA ARG A 124 -15.74 2.40 15.24
C ARG A 124 -14.37 2.09 14.65
N TYR A 125 -14.14 0.85 14.25
CA TYR A 125 -12.90 0.39 13.65
C TYR A 125 -12.65 1.03 12.27
N LEU A 126 -13.64 0.97 11.38
CA LEU A 126 -13.52 1.52 10.03
C LEU A 126 -13.12 3.01 9.98
N PRO A 127 -13.79 3.95 10.69
CA PRO A 127 -13.39 5.35 10.69
C PRO A 127 -12.00 5.57 11.31
N THR A 128 -11.59 4.75 12.28
CA THR A 128 -10.24 4.82 12.86
C THR A 128 -9.18 4.45 11.81
N CYS A 129 -9.41 3.40 11.02
CA CYS A 129 -8.53 3.05 9.90
C CYS A 129 -8.47 4.19 8.87
N LEU A 130 -9.62 4.77 8.49
CA LEU A 130 -9.69 5.87 7.53
C LEU A 130 -8.94 7.12 8.01
N MET A 131 -9.11 7.49 9.28
CA MET A 131 -8.39 8.61 9.89
C MET A 131 -6.88 8.36 9.90
N LEU A 132 -6.44 7.15 10.29
CA LEU A 132 -5.02 6.80 10.26
C LEU A 132 -4.46 6.91 8.84
N THR A 133 -5.16 6.35 7.84
CA THR A 133 -4.77 6.46 6.44
C THR A 133 -4.71 7.90 5.96
N ALA A 134 -5.68 8.75 6.36
CA ALA A 134 -5.69 10.18 6.02
C ALA A 134 -4.50 10.93 6.62
N VAL A 135 -4.16 10.66 7.88
CA VAL A 135 -2.97 11.25 8.54
C VAL A 135 -1.69 10.80 7.85
N VAL A 136 -1.55 9.50 7.55
CA VAL A 136 -0.37 8.99 6.82
C VAL A 136 -0.26 9.64 5.44
N GLY A 137 -1.37 9.78 4.71
CA GLY A 137 -1.40 10.48 3.42
C GLY A 137 -1.02 11.95 3.54
N GLY A 138 -1.52 12.66 4.56
CA GLY A 138 -1.15 14.04 4.85
C GLY A 138 0.34 14.20 5.14
N VAL A 139 0.91 13.32 5.97
CA VAL A 139 2.35 13.30 6.24
C VAL A 139 3.14 13.03 4.95
N GLN A 140 2.73 12.09 4.12
CA GLN A 140 3.38 11.82 2.83
C GLN A 140 3.34 13.03 1.89
N ILE A 141 2.23 13.77 1.84
CA ILE A 141 2.11 15.01 1.05
C ILE A 141 3.07 16.08 1.60
N LEU A 142 3.13 16.27 2.92
CA LEU A 142 4.04 17.23 3.55
C LEU A 142 5.51 16.89 3.27
N LEU A 143 5.90 15.62 3.40
CA LEU A 143 7.25 15.15 3.07
C LEU A 143 7.57 15.32 1.58
N SER A 144 6.58 15.11 0.70
CA SER A 144 6.70 15.34 -0.74
C SER A 144 6.90 16.82 -1.07
N MET A 145 6.16 17.72 -0.42
CA MET A 145 6.33 19.18 -0.55
C MET A 145 7.73 19.62 -0.11
N ALA A 146 8.24 19.05 0.99
CA ALA A 146 9.60 19.26 1.47
C ALA A 146 10.67 18.59 0.57
N ARG A 147 10.27 17.85 -0.47
CA ARG A 147 11.14 17.11 -1.41
C ARG A 147 12.07 16.11 -0.71
N LEU A 148 11.72 15.67 0.49
CA LEU A 148 12.54 14.81 1.33
C LEU A 148 12.74 13.43 0.68
N GLY A 149 11.82 12.95 -0.14
CA GLY A 149 11.98 11.66 -0.84
C GLY A 149 13.28 11.53 -1.65
N ARG A 150 13.72 12.59 -2.34
CA ARG A 150 15.01 12.56 -3.08
C ARG A 150 16.22 12.58 -2.17
N TRP A 151 16.09 13.22 -1.01
CA TRP A 151 17.17 13.34 -0.03
C TRP A 151 17.33 12.02 0.73
N THR A 152 16.22 11.48 1.24
CA THR A 152 16.17 10.18 1.93
C THR A 152 16.64 9.05 1.04
N SER A 153 16.22 9.00 -0.23
CA SER A 153 16.66 7.95 -1.16
C SER A 153 18.16 7.99 -1.47
N ARG A 154 18.80 9.17 -1.44
CA ARG A 154 20.23 9.29 -1.75
C ARG A 154 21.15 9.08 -0.55
N HIS A 155 20.69 9.43 0.65
CA HIS A 155 21.54 9.49 1.84
C HIS A 155 21.12 8.53 2.96
N LEU A 156 19.84 8.19 3.10
CA LEU A 156 19.31 7.46 4.26
C LEU A 156 18.91 6.01 3.95
N LEU A 157 18.74 5.64 2.68
CA LEU A 157 18.28 4.31 2.27
C LEU A 157 19.35 3.56 1.45
N PRO A 158 20.46 3.10 2.07
CA PRO A 158 21.38 2.17 1.42
C PRO A 158 20.65 0.89 0.99
N THR A 159 21.07 0.29 -0.12
CA THR A 159 20.49 -0.96 -0.64
C THR A 159 20.50 -2.09 0.39
N ALA A 160 21.54 -2.14 1.24
CA ALA A 160 21.64 -3.09 2.34
C ALA A 160 20.52 -2.94 3.39
N LEU A 161 20.16 -1.70 3.74
CA LEU A 161 19.09 -1.41 4.70
C LEU A 161 17.73 -1.85 4.15
N VAL A 162 17.44 -1.51 2.88
CA VAL A 162 16.19 -1.89 2.22
C VAL A 162 16.07 -3.40 2.08
N SER A 163 17.17 -4.07 1.70
CA SER A 163 17.22 -5.54 1.61
C SER A 163 17.01 -6.22 2.97
N GLY A 164 17.69 -5.74 4.01
CA GLY A 164 17.52 -6.24 5.37
C GLY A 164 16.09 -6.07 5.89
N PHE A 165 15.50 -4.89 5.66
CA PHE A 165 14.10 -4.62 6.01
C PHE A 165 13.14 -5.55 5.27
N ASN A 166 13.32 -5.74 3.96
CA ASN A 166 12.46 -6.61 3.15
C ASN A 166 12.60 -8.09 3.55
N THR A 167 13.81 -8.53 3.91
CA THR A 167 14.06 -9.88 4.41
C THR A 167 13.37 -10.11 5.75
N ALA A 168 13.58 -9.23 6.73
CA ALA A 168 12.91 -9.31 8.03
C ALA A 168 11.38 -9.25 7.90
N SER A 169 10.90 -8.40 7.01
CA SER A 169 9.50 -8.28 6.64
C SER A 169 8.91 -9.58 6.11
N ALA A 170 9.61 -10.30 5.23
CA ALA A 170 9.18 -11.58 4.70
C ALA A 170 9.05 -12.64 5.80
N PHE A 171 10.03 -12.73 6.71
CA PHE A 171 9.96 -13.60 7.88
C PHE A 171 8.79 -13.23 8.81
N HIS A 172 8.55 -11.94 9.02
CA HIS A 172 7.46 -11.44 9.85
C HIS A 172 6.08 -11.78 9.26
N ILE A 173 5.89 -11.58 7.95
CA ILE A 173 4.67 -11.98 7.24
C ILE A 173 4.50 -13.49 7.32
N GLY A 174 5.53 -14.27 7.01
CA GLY A 174 5.48 -15.74 7.03
C GLY A 174 5.07 -16.28 8.41
N THR A 175 5.63 -15.72 9.48
CA THR A 175 5.24 -16.05 10.86
C THR A 175 3.76 -15.75 11.13
N HIS A 176 3.25 -14.62 10.63
CA HIS A 176 1.84 -14.28 10.77
C HIS A 176 0.90 -15.18 9.95
N GLN A 177 1.33 -15.66 8.78
CA GLN A 177 0.55 -16.59 7.95
C GLN A 177 0.59 -18.03 8.46
N LEU A 178 1.68 -18.44 9.14
CA LEU A 178 1.84 -19.80 9.68
C LEU A 178 0.71 -20.19 10.63
N LYS A 179 0.20 -19.22 11.41
CA LYS A 179 -0.96 -19.39 12.30
C LYS A 179 -2.21 -19.86 11.56
N HIS A 180 -2.48 -19.26 10.40
CA HIS A 180 -3.63 -19.61 9.57
C HIS A 180 -3.47 -21.00 8.96
N TRP A 181 -2.26 -21.39 8.56
CA TRP A 181 -1.96 -22.73 8.06
C TRP A 181 -2.13 -23.82 9.12
N LEU A 182 -1.71 -23.55 10.35
CA LEU A 182 -1.83 -24.49 11.47
C LEU A 182 -3.22 -24.48 12.13
N GLY A 183 -4.14 -23.61 11.68
CA GLY A 183 -5.49 -23.49 12.22
C GLY A 183 -5.56 -22.90 13.65
N MET A 184 -4.46 -22.37 14.17
CA MET A 184 -4.40 -21.82 15.52
C MET A 184 -4.87 -20.37 15.56
N LYS A 185 -5.59 -20.01 16.63
CA LYS A 185 -6.06 -18.63 16.90
C LYS A 185 -5.33 -18.03 18.10
N PRO A 186 -4.00 -17.79 18.03
CA PRO A 186 -3.29 -17.18 19.14
C PRO A 186 -3.72 -15.72 19.33
N PRO A 187 -3.67 -15.20 20.55
CA PRO A 187 -4.01 -13.81 20.84
C PRO A 187 -3.20 -12.84 19.97
N ARG A 188 -3.87 -11.76 19.52
CA ARG A 188 -3.24 -10.71 18.70
C ARG A 188 -2.37 -9.82 19.58
N GLU A 189 -1.11 -10.23 19.76
CA GLU A 189 -0.15 -9.44 20.51
C GLU A 189 0.60 -8.45 19.61
N GLY A 190 0.53 -7.16 19.96
CA GLY A 190 1.36 -6.10 19.37
C GLY A 190 2.62 -5.83 20.19
N GLY A 191 3.57 -5.11 19.59
CA GLY A 191 4.75 -4.56 20.30
C GLY A 191 6.08 -5.24 20.00
N VAL A 192 7.13 -4.76 20.69
CA VAL A 192 8.50 -5.28 20.57
C VAL A 192 8.51 -6.74 21.03
N PHE A 193 9.15 -7.60 20.23
CA PHE A 193 9.20 -9.07 20.40
C PHE A 193 7.88 -9.84 20.19
N SER A 194 6.85 -9.22 19.60
CA SER A 194 5.59 -9.91 19.21
C SER A 194 5.82 -11.16 18.34
N MET A 195 6.86 -11.14 17.50
CA MET A 195 7.27 -12.31 16.70
C MET A 195 7.72 -13.47 17.60
N ILE A 196 8.62 -13.23 18.57
CA ILE A 196 9.10 -14.29 19.46
C ILE A 196 7.96 -14.87 20.29
N ARG A 197 7.09 -14.02 20.86
CA ARG A 197 5.93 -14.47 21.63
C ARG A 197 4.93 -15.27 20.79
N THR A 198 4.79 -14.92 19.51
CA THR A 198 4.03 -15.71 18.56
C THR A 198 4.59 -17.12 18.38
N TRP A 199 5.91 -17.29 18.29
CA TRP A 199 6.55 -18.60 18.13
C TRP A 199 6.49 -19.46 19.40
N ILE A 200 6.31 -18.87 20.58
CA ILE A 200 6.07 -19.63 21.82
C ILE A 200 4.69 -20.30 21.82
N TRP A 201 3.73 -19.70 21.10
CA TRP A 201 2.36 -20.19 20.98
C TRP A 201 2.13 -21.15 19.81
N ILE A 202 3.06 -21.19 18.84
CA ILE A 202 3.00 -22.05 17.65
C ILE A 202 3.72 -23.36 17.94
#